data_AF-A0A7X3LUT1-F1
#
_entry.id   AF-A0A7X3LUT1-F1
#
_cell.length_a   1.000
_cell.length_b   1.000
_cell.length_c   1.000
_cell.angle_alpha   90.00
_cell.angle_beta   90.00
_cell.angle_gamma   90.00
#
_symmetry.space_group_name_H-M   'P 1'
#
loop_
_entity.id
_entity.type
_entity.pdbx_description
1 polymer ?
#
loop_
_entity_poly.entity_id
_entity_poly.type
_entity_poly.pdbx_seq_one_letter_code
_entity_poly.pdbx_strand_id
1 'polypeptide(L)'
;MSLQTRNVLFLCTANSARSILAEAILNRLGEGRFKAFSAGSHPRGQVNPDALECLKRRGHEVAGLNSKSWEVFSSPDAPQMDLIVTVCDAAAGEACPFWPGHPLTVHWGIPDPAGADGAEGGEAAFNLAYDRLERRIAALLALGGNVFTADDARTQLSIIGRIDD
;
A
#
# COMPACT_ATOMS: atom_id res chain seq x y z
N MET A 1 -10.91 24.90 -8.79
CA MET A 1 -9.92 24.38 -7.81
C MET A 1 -9.36 23.11 -8.41
N SER A 2 -8.08 23.08 -8.79
CA SER A 2 -7.45 21.83 -9.22
C SER A 2 -7.43 20.87 -8.03
N LEU A 3 -8.08 19.71 -8.17
CA LEU A 3 -7.95 18.64 -7.18
C LEU A 3 -6.48 18.23 -7.14
N GLN A 4 -5.77 18.54 -6.05
CA GLN A 4 -4.40 18.07 -5.87
C GLN A 4 -4.43 16.54 -5.72
N THR A 5 -3.57 15.86 -6.47
CA THR A 5 -3.36 14.42 -6.32
C THR A 5 -2.75 14.12 -4.96
N ARG A 6 -3.31 13.14 -4.25
CA ARG A 6 -2.84 12.70 -2.94
C ARG A 6 -1.86 11.54 -3.06
N ASN A 7 -0.67 11.69 -2.50
CA ASN A 7 0.38 10.68 -2.53
C ASN A 7 0.24 9.72 -1.33
N VAL A 8 0.20 8.43 -1.62
CA VAL A 8 0.05 7.36 -0.61
C VAL A 8 1.21 6.39 -0.72
N LEU A 9 1.89 6.13 0.40
CA LEU A 9 2.99 5.17 0.49
C LEU A 9 2.55 3.91 1.25
N PHE A 10 2.59 2.76 0.58
CA PHE A 10 2.38 1.47 1.20
C PHE A 10 3.70 0.84 1.63
N LEU A 11 3.81 0.51 2.91
CA LEU A 11 5.01 -0.07 3.51
C LEU A 11 4.79 -1.52 3.92
N CYS A 12 5.70 -2.40 3.50
CA CYS A 12 5.86 -3.72 4.10
C CYS A 12 7.35 -4.06 4.19
N THR A 13 7.74 -5.03 5.01
CA THR A 13 9.15 -5.36 5.26
C THR A 13 9.96 -5.56 3.96
N ALA A 14 9.48 -6.45 3.08
CA ALA A 14 10.25 -6.89 1.91
C ALA A 14 9.96 -6.15 0.61
N ASN A 15 8.94 -5.27 0.57
CA ASN A 15 8.41 -4.66 -0.65
C ASN A 15 8.35 -5.62 -1.85
N SER A 16 7.73 -6.78 -1.64
CA SER A 16 7.76 -7.88 -2.61
C SER A 16 6.36 -8.36 -3.00
N ALA A 17 5.38 -8.31 -2.09
CA ALA A 17 4.01 -8.77 -2.35
C ALA A 17 2.96 -7.73 -1.95
N ARG A 18 2.58 -7.68 -0.67
CA ARG A 18 1.44 -6.88 -0.15
C ARG A 18 1.48 -5.41 -0.56
N SER A 19 2.59 -4.71 -0.34
CA SER A 19 2.68 -3.29 -0.71
C SER A 19 2.70 -3.05 -2.22
N ILE A 20 3.18 -4.01 -3.01
CA ILE A 20 3.14 -3.96 -4.49
C ILE A 20 1.71 -4.13 -4.99
N LEU A 21 0.96 -5.08 -4.43
CA LEU A 21 -0.47 -5.24 -4.73
C LEU A 21 -1.22 -3.94 -4.44
N ALA A 22 -1.01 -3.35 -3.26
CA ALA A 22 -1.65 -2.12 -2.85
C ALA A 22 -1.33 -0.93 -3.77
N GLU A 23 -0.06 -0.77 -4.16
CA GLU A 23 0.37 0.28 -5.11
C GLU A 23 -0.36 0.16 -6.45
N ALA A 24 -0.40 -1.04 -7.03
CA ALA A 24 -1.05 -1.27 -8.32
C ALA A 24 -2.57 -1.01 -8.25
N ILE A 25 -3.23 -1.52 -7.21
CA ILE A 25 -4.68 -1.35 -7.00
C ILE A 25 -5.04 0.13 -6.89
N LEU A 26 -4.36 0.89 -6.02
CA LEU A 26 -4.69 2.29 -5.81
C LEU A 26 -4.35 3.15 -7.03
N ASN A 27 -3.26 2.89 -7.73
CA ASN A 27 -2.92 3.63 -8.95
C ASN A 27 -3.98 3.42 -10.05
N ARG A 28 -4.59 2.22 -10.13
CA ARG A 28 -5.67 1.96 -11.07
C ARG A 28 -6.99 2.61 -10.66
N LEU A 29 -7.42 2.41 -9.41
CA LEU A 29 -8.73 2.86 -8.93
C LEU A 29 -8.76 4.34 -8.55
N GLY A 30 -7.60 4.94 -8.29
CA GLY A 30 -7.46 6.33 -7.87
C GLY A 30 -7.74 7.35 -8.98
N GLU A 31 -7.69 6.95 -10.26
CA GLU A 31 -8.02 7.77 -11.44
C GLU A 31 -7.37 9.17 -11.41
N GLY A 32 -6.11 9.26 -10.96
CA GLY A 32 -5.36 10.51 -10.86
C GLY A 32 -5.67 11.39 -9.64
N ARG A 33 -6.71 11.06 -8.86
CA ARG A 33 -6.97 11.69 -7.54
C ARG A 33 -5.97 11.23 -6.49
N PHE A 34 -5.44 10.03 -6.65
CA PHE A 34 -4.43 9.44 -5.79
C PHE A 34 -3.27 8.94 -6.64
N LYS A 35 -2.07 9.03 -6.08
CA LYS A 35 -0.86 8.41 -6.61
C LYS A 35 -0.28 7.51 -5.53
N ALA A 36 -0.17 6.23 -5.84
CA ALA A 36 0.35 5.24 -4.92
C ALA A 36 1.82 4.95 -5.21
N PHE A 37 2.55 4.70 -4.13
CA PHE A 37 3.93 4.24 -4.09
C PHE A 37 4.03 3.07 -3.11
N SER A 38 5.06 2.25 -3.26
CA SER A 38 5.40 1.24 -2.26
C SER A 38 6.89 1.19 -1.97
N ALA A 39 7.21 0.78 -0.75
CA ALA A 39 8.57 0.53 -0.31
C ALA A 39 8.62 -0.47 0.84
N GLY A 40 9.84 -0.76 1.29
CA GLY A 40 10.07 -1.60 2.46
C GLY A 40 11.31 -1.25 3.23
N SER A 41 11.36 -1.71 4.48
CA SER A 41 12.49 -1.51 5.39
C SER A 41 13.68 -2.40 5.03
N HIS A 42 13.40 -3.61 4.58
CA HIS A 42 14.38 -4.61 4.16
C HIS A 42 13.96 -5.18 2.80
N PRO A 43 14.01 -4.36 1.72
CA PRO A 43 13.51 -4.75 0.42
C PRO A 43 14.22 -6.00 -0.09
N ARG A 44 13.45 -6.93 -0.66
CA ARG A 44 14.00 -8.17 -1.25
C ARG A 44 14.78 -7.90 -2.53
N GLY A 45 14.63 -6.73 -3.13
CA GLY A 45 15.25 -6.35 -4.41
C GLY A 45 14.50 -6.89 -5.64
N GLN A 46 13.53 -7.79 -5.43
CA GLN A 46 12.65 -8.31 -6.47
C GLN A 46 11.20 -8.40 -5.98
N VAL A 47 10.28 -8.13 -6.92
CA VAL A 47 8.85 -8.34 -6.70
C VAL A 47 8.57 -9.85 -6.75
N ASN A 48 7.67 -10.32 -5.88
CA ASN A 48 7.22 -11.70 -5.86
C ASN A 48 6.49 -12.02 -7.19
N PRO A 49 6.90 -13.08 -7.93
CA PRO A 49 6.26 -13.48 -9.18
C PRO A 49 4.75 -13.72 -9.06
N ASP A 50 4.28 -14.31 -7.96
CA ASP A 50 2.86 -14.60 -7.73
C ASP A 50 2.04 -13.32 -7.51
N ALA A 51 2.65 -12.29 -6.91
CA ALA A 51 2.04 -10.96 -6.82
C ALA A 51 1.86 -10.34 -8.21
N LEU A 52 2.89 -10.44 -9.07
CA LEU A 52 2.81 -9.96 -10.46
C LEU A 52 1.78 -10.75 -11.26
N GLU A 53 1.71 -12.07 -11.08
CA GLU A 53 0.76 -12.92 -11.76
C GLU A 53 -0.69 -12.61 -11.34
N CYS A 54 -0.94 -12.46 -10.04
CA CYS A 54 -2.23 -12.04 -9.49
C CYS A 54 -2.68 -10.69 -10.10
N LEU A 55 -1.78 -9.71 -10.17
CA LEU A 55 -2.04 -8.40 -10.76
C LEU A 55 -2.35 -8.51 -12.27
N LYS A 56 -1.55 -9.27 -13.02
CA LYS A 56 -1.75 -9.50 -14.46
C LYS A 56 -3.09 -10.15 -14.75
N ARG A 57 -3.48 -11.18 -14.00
CA ARG A 57 -4.79 -11.86 -14.14
C ARG A 57 -5.96 -10.90 -13.96
N ARG A 58 -5.80 -9.89 -13.10
CA ARG A 58 -6.80 -8.84 -12.85
C ARG A 58 -6.66 -7.64 -13.79
N GLY A 59 -5.76 -7.69 -14.77
CA GLY A 59 -5.59 -6.67 -15.80
C GLY A 59 -4.85 -5.41 -15.33
N HIS A 60 -4.03 -5.49 -14.30
CA HIS A 60 -3.18 -4.37 -13.87
C HIS A 60 -1.92 -4.28 -14.74
N GLU A 61 -1.47 -3.05 -14.96
CA GLU A 61 -0.12 -2.80 -15.45
C GLU A 61 0.88 -3.13 -14.35
N VAL A 62 1.90 -3.92 -14.69
CA VAL A 62 2.96 -4.29 -13.76
C VAL A 62 4.33 -3.75 -14.17
N ALA A 63 4.41 -3.09 -15.33
CA ALA A 63 5.62 -2.42 -15.76
C ALA A 63 5.96 -1.29 -14.78
N GLY A 64 7.22 -1.21 -14.37
CA GLY A 64 7.69 -0.20 -13.41
C GLY A 64 7.52 -0.56 -11.93
N LEU A 65 6.73 -1.59 -11.59
CA LEU A 65 6.70 -2.11 -10.22
C LEU A 65 8.06 -2.73 -9.87
N ASN A 66 8.63 -2.31 -8.73
CA ASN A 66 9.92 -2.77 -8.27
C ASN A 66 10.01 -2.76 -6.76
N SER A 67 10.87 -3.63 -6.21
CA SER A 67 11.17 -3.70 -4.79
C SER A 67 12.27 -2.70 -4.43
N LYS A 68 12.00 -1.78 -3.51
CA LYS A 68 12.90 -0.69 -3.15
C LYS A 68 12.85 -0.35 -1.66
N SER A 69 13.94 0.24 -1.16
CA SER A 69 14.04 0.75 0.21
C SER A 69 13.12 1.94 0.39
N TRP A 70 12.55 2.10 1.58
CA TRP A 70 11.77 3.30 1.92
C TRP A 70 12.61 4.58 1.94
N GLU A 71 13.93 4.48 1.96
CA GLU A 71 14.84 5.62 2.08
C GLU A 71 14.79 6.52 0.84
N VAL A 72 14.38 5.95 -0.30
CA VAL A 72 14.15 6.70 -1.53
C VAL A 72 13.05 7.76 -1.36
N PHE A 73 12.15 7.59 -0.38
CA PHE A 73 11.07 8.51 -0.06
C PHE A 73 11.39 9.47 1.10
N SER A 74 12.57 9.36 1.71
CA SER A 74 13.03 10.26 2.78
C SER A 74 13.90 11.41 2.27
N SER A 75 14.25 11.41 0.98
CA SER A 75 15.11 12.44 0.38
C SER A 75 14.35 13.76 0.14
N PRO A 76 15.02 14.94 0.17
CA PRO A 76 14.36 16.23 -0.05
C PRO A 76 13.61 16.35 -1.39
N ASP A 77 14.11 15.67 -2.42
CA ASP A 77 13.52 15.65 -3.77
C ASP A 77 12.48 14.54 -3.96
N ALA A 78 12.24 13.73 -2.93
CA ALA A 78 11.24 12.68 -2.99
C ALA A 78 9.83 13.29 -3.05
N PRO A 79 8.87 12.58 -3.67
CA PRO A 79 7.48 13.01 -3.61
C PRO A 79 7.03 13.13 -2.15
N GLN A 80 6.34 14.23 -1.81
CA GLN A 80 5.78 14.40 -0.47
C GLN A 80 4.59 13.46 -0.29
N MET A 81 4.59 12.68 0.79
CA MET A 81 3.49 11.76 1.10
C MET A 81 2.40 12.49 1.89
N ASP A 82 1.14 12.23 1.57
CA ASP A 82 -0.02 12.63 2.39
C ASP A 82 -0.39 11.53 3.40
N LEU A 83 -0.20 10.27 2.99
CA LEU A 83 -0.58 9.08 3.76
C LEU A 83 0.49 8.00 3.70
N ILE A 84 0.75 7.38 4.84
CA ILE A 84 1.54 6.17 4.96
C ILE A 84 0.65 5.06 5.51
N VAL A 85 0.65 3.93 4.83
CA VAL A 85 -0.09 2.73 5.21
C VAL A 85 0.89 1.58 5.40
N THR A 86 1.06 1.11 6.63
CA THR A 86 1.80 -0.12 6.89
C THR A 86 0.86 -1.33 6.70
N VAL A 87 1.29 -2.33 5.93
CA VAL A 87 0.45 -3.51 5.60
C VAL A 87 0.96 -4.82 6.21
N CYS A 88 2.05 -4.78 6.97
CA CYS A 88 2.50 -5.88 7.82
C CYS A 88 2.81 -5.38 9.23
N ASP A 89 2.61 -6.24 10.23
CA ASP A 89 2.83 -5.89 11.64
C ASP A 89 4.28 -5.50 11.91
N ALA A 90 5.24 -6.17 11.26
CA ALA A 90 6.65 -5.84 11.37
C ALA A 90 6.94 -4.40 10.91
N ALA A 91 6.37 -3.94 9.79
CA ALA A 91 6.55 -2.56 9.33
C ALA A 91 5.81 -1.54 10.22
N ALA A 92 4.76 -1.97 10.95
CA ALA A 92 4.08 -1.11 11.91
C ALA A 92 4.88 -0.94 13.22
N GLY A 93 5.66 -1.95 13.61
CA GLY A 93 6.47 -1.95 14.83
C GLY A 93 7.91 -1.45 14.67
N GLU A 94 8.40 -1.29 13.44
CA GLU A 94 9.71 -0.70 13.18
C GLU A 94 9.72 0.81 13.46
N ALA A 95 10.86 1.33 13.90
CA ALA A 95 11.05 2.76 14.09
C ALA A 95 10.89 3.46 12.73
N CYS A 96 9.70 4.01 12.48
CA CYS A 96 9.40 4.70 11.24
C CYS A 96 10.44 5.80 11.00
N PRO A 97 11.01 5.89 9.78
CA PRO A 97 11.94 6.96 9.46
C PRO A 97 11.22 8.31 9.56
N PHE A 98 12.00 9.38 9.72
CA PHE A 98 11.45 10.72 9.66
C PHE A 98 10.90 10.98 8.25
N TRP A 99 9.61 11.30 8.17
CA TRP A 99 8.91 11.59 6.92
C TRP A 99 8.77 13.10 6.74
N PRO A 100 9.30 13.68 5.65
CA PRO A 100 9.06 15.08 5.32
C PRO A 100 7.57 15.39 5.26
N GLY A 101 7.13 16.46 5.91
CA GLY A 101 5.73 16.91 5.89
C GLY A 101 4.79 16.24 6.91
N HIS A 102 5.29 15.31 7.74
CA HIS A 102 4.51 14.63 8.79
C HIS A 102 3.19 14.00 8.29
N PRO A 103 3.24 13.08 7.31
CA PRO A 103 2.07 12.42 6.76
C PRO A 103 1.25 11.70 7.85
N LEU A 104 -0.05 11.57 7.58
CA LEU A 104 -0.88 10.66 8.35
C LEU A 104 -0.34 9.24 8.20
N THR A 105 -0.25 8.50 9.31
CA THR A 105 0.24 7.12 9.30
C THR A 105 -0.80 6.22 9.93
N VAL A 106 -1.16 5.15 9.23
CA VAL A 106 -2.13 4.13 9.67
C VAL A 106 -1.64 2.72 9.35
N HIS A 107 -2.27 1.73 9.96
CA HIS A 107 -1.94 0.31 9.78
C HIS A 107 -3.14 -0.48 9.25
N TRP A 108 -2.96 -1.17 8.12
CA TRP A 108 -3.93 -2.06 7.50
C TRP A 108 -3.32 -3.46 7.36
N GLY A 109 -3.28 -4.23 8.44
CA GLY A 109 -2.63 -5.53 8.48
C GLY A 109 -3.16 -6.51 7.43
N ILE A 110 -2.28 -7.05 6.59
CA ILE A 110 -2.59 -8.09 5.61
C ILE A 110 -1.71 -9.32 5.92
N PRO A 111 -2.32 -10.50 6.16
CA PRO A 111 -1.56 -11.75 6.31
C PRO A 111 -0.62 -11.98 5.14
N ASP A 112 0.55 -12.56 5.40
CA ASP A 112 1.55 -12.74 4.35
C ASP A 112 1.11 -13.85 3.36
N PRO A 113 0.80 -13.51 2.09
CA PRO A 113 0.41 -14.53 1.12
C PRO A 113 1.59 -15.42 0.70
N ALA A 114 2.83 -14.97 0.87
CA ALA A 114 4.02 -15.72 0.45
C ALA A 114 4.40 -16.86 1.41
N GLY A 115 3.75 -16.95 2.57
CA GLY A 115 3.98 -18.02 3.57
C GLY A 115 2.97 -19.16 3.50
N ALA A 116 2.03 -19.15 2.55
CA ALA A 116 1.07 -20.23 2.39
C ALA A 116 1.73 -21.45 1.72
N ASP A 117 1.59 -22.63 2.33
CA ASP A 117 2.17 -23.87 1.81
C ASP A 117 1.40 -24.41 0.59
N GLY A 118 2.15 -24.88 -0.42
CA GLY A 118 1.62 -25.52 -1.64
C GLY A 118 1.17 -24.53 -2.73
N ALA A 119 1.25 -24.95 -4.00
CA ALA A 119 0.96 -24.09 -5.16
C ALA A 119 -0.48 -23.54 -5.19
N GLU A 120 -1.48 -24.37 -4.86
CA GLU A 120 -2.89 -23.95 -4.77
C GLU A 120 -3.15 -23.05 -3.56
N GLY A 121 -2.45 -23.30 -2.44
CA GLY A 121 -2.53 -22.47 -1.23
C GLY A 121 -1.94 -21.07 -1.45
N GLY A 122 -0.85 -20.99 -2.21
CA GLY A 122 -0.23 -19.73 -2.61
C GLY A 122 -1.17 -18.84 -3.42
N GLU A 123 -1.75 -19.35 -4.51
CA GLU A 123 -2.64 -18.54 -5.36
C GLU A 123 -3.87 -18.03 -4.59
N ALA A 124 -4.52 -18.90 -3.82
CA ALA A 124 -5.66 -18.52 -3.00
C ALA A 124 -5.31 -17.44 -1.98
N ALA A 125 -4.13 -17.52 -1.36
CA ALA A 125 -3.65 -16.52 -0.41
C ALA A 125 -3.38 -15.17 -1.09
N PHE A 126 -2.79 -15.15 -2.28
CA PHE A 126 -2.59 -13.91 -3.06
C PHE A 126 -3.93 -13.28 -3.48
N ASN A 127 -4.90 -14.09 -3.91
CA ASN A 127 -6.23 -13.60 -4.27
C ASN A 127 -6.94 -13.00 -3.04
N LEU A 128 -6.88 -13.66 -1.88
CA LEU A 128 -7.46 -13.15 -0.64
C LEU A 128 -6.78 -11.85 -0.20
N ALA A 129 -5.45 -11.78 -0.26
CA ALA A 129 -4.70 -10.57 0.08
C ALA A 129 -5.07 -9.40 -0.85
N TYR A 130 -5.19 -9.65 -2.15
CA TYR A 130 -5.66 -8.66 -3.10
C TYR A 130 -7.07 -8.19 -2.73
N ASP A 131 -8.03 -9.09 -2.50
CA ASP A 131 -9.43 -8.72 -2.28
C ASP A 131 -9.59 -7.86 -1.03
N ARG A 132 -8.85 -8.18 0.04
CA ARG A 132 -8.80 -7.37 1.26
C ARG A 132 -8.23 -5.98 0.99
N LEU A 133 -7.13 -5.89 0.25
CA LEU A 133 -6.53 -4.60 -0.13
C LEU A 133 -7.49 -3.78 -1.01
N GLU A 134 -8.15 -4.40 -1.97
CA GLU A 134 -9.09 -3.72 -2.87
C GLU A 134 -10.27 -3.12 -2.11
N ARG A 135 -10.88 -3.86 -1.17
CA ARG A 135 -11.96 -3.32 -0.33
C ARG A 135 -11.51 -2.14 0.52
N ARG A 136 -10.35 -2.26 1.15
CA ARG A 136 -9.77 -1.18 1.99
C ARG A 136 -9.44 0.06 1.16
N ILE A 137 -8.87 -0.12 -0.02
CA ILE A 137 -8.59 0.95 -0.98
C ILE A 137 -9.89 1.58 -1.49
N ALA A 138 -10.91 0.78 -1.82
CA ALA A 138 -12.21 1.30 -2.21
C ALA A 138 -12.85 2.17 -1.11
N ALA A 139 -12.74 1.75 0.16
CA ALA A 139 -13.19 2.54 1.30
C ALA A 139 -12.42 3.87 1.42
N LEU A 140 -11.09 3.87 1.24
CA LEU A 140 -10.28 5.10 1.18
C LEU A 140 -10.78 6.04 0.06
N LEU A 141 -11.02 5.50 -1.13
CA LEU A 141 -11.46 6.28 -2.29
C LEU A 141 -12.86 6.88 -2.07
N ALA A 142 -13.72 6.21 -1.31
CA ALA A 142 -15.06 6.67 -0.95
C ALA A 142 -15.05 7.83 0.06
N LEU A 143 -14.05 7.89 0.95
CA LEU A 143 -13.84 9.05 1.84
C LEU A 143 -13.40 10.32 1.05
N GLY A 144 -12.76 10.12 -0.10
CA GLY A 144 -12.31 11.21 -0.98
C GLY A 144 -11.16 12.03 -0.39
N GLY A 145 -10.80 13.13 -1.07
CA GLY A 145 -9.63 13.96 -0.70
C GLY A 145 -9.80 14.84 0.54
N ASN A 146 -11.02 14.95 1.07
CA ASN A 146 -11.33 15.76 2.25
C ASN A 146 -10.93 15.08 3.56
N VAL A 147 -10.75 13.75 3.55
CA VAL A 147 -10.31 12.99 4.73
C VAL A 147 -8.99 13.53 5.27
N PHE A 148 -8.09 14.04 4.41
CA PHE A 148 -6.77 14.53 4.81
C PHE A 148 -6.80 15.86 5.58
N THR A 149 -7.94 16.56 5.59
CA THR A 149 -8.13 17.83 6.31
C THR A 149 -9.10 17.73 7.48
N ALA A 150 -9.68 16.55 7.71
CA ALA A 150 -10.62 16.33 8.80
C ALA A 150 -9.90 16.18 10.15
N ASP A 151 -10.49 16.70 11.22
CA ASP A 151 -9.93 16.56 12.58
C ASP A 151 -9.83 15.09 13.02
N ASP A 152 -10.72 14.23 12.51
CA ASP A 152 -10.77 12.79 12.81
C ASP A 152 -10.14 11.91 11.71
N ALA A 153 -9.37 12.51 10.78
CA ALA A 153 -8.76 11.83 9.63
C ALA A 153 -8.07 10.51 9.98
N ARG A 154 -7.20 10.54 11.00
CA ARG A 154 -6.45 9.35 11.45
C ARG A 154 -7.40 8.25 11.92
N THR A 155 -8.47 8.60 12.62
CA THR A 155 -9.46 7.64 13.11
C THR A 155 -10.20 6.99 11.95
N GLN A 156 -10.71 7.78 11.01
CA GLN A 156 -11.42 7.27 9.83
C GLN A 156 -10.53 6.32 9.01
N LEU A 157 -9.29 6.73 8.74
CA LEU A 157 -8.32 5.94 7.99
C LEU A 157 -7.88 4.67 8.75
N SER A 158 -7.85 4.70 10.08
CA SER A 158 -7.50 3.52 10.89
C SER A 158 -8.64 2.48 10.91
N ILE A 159 -9.90 2.92 10.86
CA ILE A 159 -11.07 2.02 10.82
C ILE A 159 -11.09 1.20 9.54
N ILE A 160 -10.63 1.75 8.42
CA ILE A 160 -10.50 1.01 7.14
C ILE A 160 -9.66 -0.26 7.32
N GLY A 161 -8.64 -0.22 8.17
CA GLY A 161 -7.77 -1.37 8.44
C GLY A 161 -8.48 -2.57 9.08
N ARG A 162 -9.70 -2.38 9.60
CA ARG A 162 -10.52 -3.40 10.28
C ARG A 162 -11.64 -3.96 9.40
N ILE A 163 -11.73 -3.53 8.14
CA ILE A 163 -12.74 -4.04 7.21
C ILE A 163 -12.40 -5.50 6.88
N ASP A 164 -13.36 -6.40 7.16
CA ASP A 164 -13.35 -7.84 6.87
C ASP A 164 -12.15 -8.63 7.44
N ASP A 165 -11.72 -8.28 8.66
CA ASP A 165 -10.96 -9.17 9.54
C ASP A 165 -11.89 -10.13 10.32
#